data_AF-A0A1S8ZUS1-F1
#
_entry.id   AF-A0A1S8ZUS1-F1
#
_cell.length_a   1.000
_cell.length_b   1.000
_cell.length_c   1.000
_cell.angle_alpha   90.00
_cell.angle_beta   90.00
_cell.angle_gamma   90.00
#
_symmetry.space_group_name_H-M   'P 1'
#
loop_
_entity.id
_entity.type
_entity.pdbx_description
1 polymer ?
#
loop_
_entity_poly.entity_id
_entity_poly.type
_entity_poly.pdbx_seq_one_letter_code
_entity_poly.pdbx_strand_id
1 'polypeptide(L)'
;MANYFNTLPLRLQLEQLGVCEFMEQSEFADGIAALAGKKVVIVGCGAQGLNQGLNMRDSGLDISYALRADAIAEKRASYKNATENGFTVGTYEELIPTADLVCNLTPDKQHTAVVTAIMPLMKQGSTLAYSHGFNIVEEGMQIRKDITVIMCAPKCPGSEVREEYKRGFGVPTLIAVHPENDPNNFGLDQAKAYAVATGGHKAGVLKSSFVAEVKSDLMGEQTILCGLLQTGSILCFDKMVEKGIEPAYASKLIQYGWETITEALKHGGITNMMDRLSNPAKIEAYEIAEELKDIMRPLFQKHQDDIISGEFSRTMMIDWANDDKNLLTWRAATGETNFEKTAPTDTPISEQEYFDNGVLMIAMVKAGVELAFETMTEAGIIEESAYYESLHELPLIANTIARKKLFEMNRVISDTAEYGCYLFDHACKPLLENYMKTVETNIIGKPFSTSNGVDNAILIAVNKEIRQHPIEEVGAWLRESMTAMKKIG
;
A
#
# COMPACT_ATOMS: atom_id res chain seq x y z
N MET A 1 -25.28 -3.06 -5.14
CA MET A 1 -24.98 -3.43 -6.54
C MET A 1 -24.20 -4.74 -6.51
N ALA A 2 -24.10 -5.47 -7.63
CA ALA A 2 -23.29 -6.69 -7.68
C ALA A 2 -21.81 -6.29 -7.85
N ASN A 3 -20.89 -7.01 -7.20
CA ASN A 3 -19.45 -6.86 -7.37
C ASN A 3 -19.08 -6.98 -8.87
N TYR A 4 -18.39 -5.98 -9.42
CA TYR A 4 -18.10 -5.88 -10.85
C TYR A 4 -17.26 -7.07 -11.34
N PHE A 5 -16.18 -7.40 -10.62
CA PHE A 5 -15.29 -8.49 -11.00
C PHE A 5 -16.03 -9.84 -11.10
N ASN A 6 -16.99 -10.08 -10.20
CA ASN A 6 -17.81 -11.29 -10.20
C ASN A 6 -18.85 -11.35 -11.33
N THR A 7 -19.11 -10.22 -12.02
CA THR A 7 -19.95 -10.22 -13.23
C THR A 7 -19.18 -10.65 -14.48
N LEU A 8 -17.84 -10.60 -14.44
CA LEU A 8 -16.99 -10.92 -15.56
C LEU A 8 -16.83 -12.44 -15.71
N PRO A 9 -16.84 -12.98 -16.95
CA PRO A 9 -16.38 -14.34 -17.20
C PRO A 9 -14.88 -14.46 -16.92
N LEU A 10 -14.42 -15.66 -16.55
CA LEU A 10 -13.01 -15.93 -16.19
C LEU A 10 -11.99 -15.34 -17.17
N ARG A 11 -12.25 -15.42 -18.48
CA ARG A 11 -11.36 -14.83 -19.50
C ARG A 11 -11.15 -13.33 -19.30
N LEU A 12 -12.21 -12.57 -19.00
CA LEU A 12 -12.14 -11.12 -18.77
C LEU A 12 -11.57 -10.79 -17.39
N GLN A 13 -11.80 -11.67 -16.40
CA GLN A 13 -11.15 -11.54 -15.09
C GLN A 13 -9.62 -11.62 -15.24
N LEU A 14 -9.12 -12.67 -15.91
CA LEU A 14 -7.68 -12.84 -16.18
C LEU A 14 -7.12 -11.74 -17.06
N GLU A 15 -7.86 -11.29 -18.07
CA GLU A 15 -7.45 -10.17 -18.92
C GLU A 15 -7.22 -8.90 -18.12
N GLN A 16 -8.09 -8.58 -17.14
CA GLN A 16 -7.93 -7.37 -16.33
C GLN A 16 -6.92 -7.55 -15.17
N LEU A 17 -6.87 -8.72 -14.52
CA LEU A 17 -5.83 -9.04 -13.52
C LEU A 17 -4.42 -9.00 -14.13
N GLY A 18 -4.33 -9.42 -15.39
CA GLY A 18 -3.08 -9.50 -16.16
C GLY A 18 -2.57 -8.18 -16.73
N VAL A 19 -3.20 -7.03 -16.43
CA VAL A 19 -2.76 -5.73 -16.97
C VAL A 19 -1.71 -5.11 -16.06
N CYS A 20 -0.46 -5.18 -16.49
CA CYS A 20 0.63 -4.40 -15.92
C CYS A 20 1.70 -4.15 -16.98
N GLU A 21 1.97 -2.88 -17.26
CA GLU A 21 2.97 -2.43 -18.24
C GLU A 21 3.73 -1.26 -17.63
N PHE A 22 5.04 -1.42 -17.39
CA PHE A 22 5.90 -0.33 -16.96
C PHE A 22 6.13 0.61 -18.15
N MET A 23 5.63 1.84 -18.01
CA MET A 23 5.59 2.80 -19.10
C MET A 23 6.94 3.51 -19.26
N GLU A 24 7.34 3.71 -20.51
CA GLU A 24 8.57 4.40 -20.86
C GLU A 24 8.43 5.91 -20.65
N GLN A 25 9.52 6.58 -20.28
CA GLN A 25 9.50 8.02 -20.04
C GLN A 25 9.02 8.82 -21.28
N SER A 26 9.29 8.33 -22.49
CA SER A 26 8.83 8.95 -23.74
C SER A 26 7.31 8.96 -23.89
N GLU A 27 6.58 8.06 -23.22
CA GLU A 27 5.10 8.03 -23.27
C GLU A 27 4.47 9.21 -22.53
N PHE A 28 5.25 9.93 -21.72
CA PHE A 28 4.84 11.12 -20.97
C PHE A 28 5.33 12.43 -21.61
N ALA A 29 5.81 12.39 -22.86
CA ALA A 29 6.35 13.56 -23.57
C ALA A 29 5.34 14.72 -23.74
N ASP A 30 4.05 14.40 -23.82
CA ASP A 30 2.97 15.40 -23.90
C ASP A 30 2.71 16.10 -22.56
N GLY A 31 3.37 15.67 -21.49
CA GLY A 31 3.27 16.24 -20.16
C GLY A 31 1.82 16.31 -19.68
N ILE A 32 1.38 17.52 -19.30
CA ILE A 32 0.02 17.77 -18.83
C ILE A 32 -0.98 18.15 -19.95
N ALA A 33 -0.61 18.06 -21.24
CA ALA A 33 -1.38 18.63 -22.34
C ALA A 33 -2.85 18.17 -22.38
N ALA A 34 -3.14 16.90 -22.05
CA ALA A 34 -4.50 16.36 -22.03
C ALA A 34 -5.40 16.99 -20.94
N LEU A 35 -4.81 17.66 -19.94
CA LEU A 35 -5.49 18.35 -18.84
C LEU A 35 -5.24 19.87 -18.82
N ALA A 36 -4.36 20.40 -19.67
CA ALA A 36 -4.05 21.82 -19.72
C ALA A 36 -5.30 22.66 -20.10
N GLY A 37 -5.57 23.71 -19.32
CA GLY A 37 -6.73 24.60 -19.52
C GLY A 37 -8.09 23.99 -19.17
N LYS A 38 -8.13 22.73 -18.71
CA LYS A 38 -9.33 22.07 -18.19
C LYS A 38 -9.54 22.41 -16.72
N LYS A 39 -10.80 22.47 -16.29
CA LYS A 39 -11.16 22.63 -14.87
C LYS A 39 -11.08 21.29 -14.16
N VAL A 40 -10.16 21.15 -13.22
CA VAL A 40 -10.03 19.98 -12.35
C VAL A 40 -10.63 20.28 -10.99
N VAL A 41 -11.63 19.50 -10.61
CA VAL A 41 -12.34 19.64 -9.33
C VAL A 41 -12.07 18.42 -8.46
N ILE A 42 -11.38 18.62 -7.35
CA ILE A 42 -11.12 17.56 -6.36
C ILE A 42 -12.28 17.54 -5.35
N VAL A 43 -12.87 16.37 -5.14
CA VAL A 43 -13.91 16.16 -4.13
C VAL A 43 -13.26 15.69 -2.83
N GLY A 44 -13.41 16.49 -1.77
CA GLY A 44 -12.71 16.28 -0.50
C GLY A 44 -11.29 16.85 -0.48
N CYS A 45 -10.76 17.12 0.71
CA CYS A 45 -9.41 17.67 0.91
C CYS A 45 -8.71 16.96 2.09
N GLY A 46 -8.64 15.63 1.98
CA GLY A 46 -7.89 14.76 2.90
C GLY A 46 -6.40 14.69 2.55
N ALA A 47 -5.71 13.64 2.99
CA ALA A 47 -4.27 13.48 2.77
C ALA A 47 -3.90 13.41 1.27
N GLN A 48 -4.51 12.51 0.50
CA GLN A 48 -4.29 12.43 -0.95
C GLN A 48 -4.83 13.69 -1.66
N GLY A 49 -6.06 14.11 -1.32
CA GLY A 49 -6.73 15.28 -1.91
C GLY A 49 -5.88 16.55 -1.91
N LEU A 50 -5.38 16.95 -0.73
CA LEU A 50 -4.56 18.15 -0.59
C LEU A 50 -3.24 18.04 -1.35
N ASN A 51 -2.51 16.94 -1.15
CA ASN A 51 -1.14 16.81 -1.64
C ASN A 51 -1.06 16.61 -3.16
N GLN A 52 -1.99 15.83 -3.73
CA GLN A 52 -2.11 15.73 -5.19
C GLN A 52 -2.51 17.08 -5.78
N GLY A 53 -3.51 17.78 -5.19
CA GLY A 53 -3.93 19.09 -5.69
C GLY A 53 -2.83 20.16 -5.63
N LEU A 54 -1.95 20.13 -4.62
CA LEU A 54 -0.75 20.97 -4.55
C LEU A 54 0.20 20.71 -5.73
N ASN A 55 0.52 19.44 -5.99
CA ASN A 55 1.42 19.07 -7.08
C ASN A 55 0.81 19.42 -8.46
N MET A 56 -0.47 19.13 -8.65
CA MET A 56 -1.17 19.40 -9.91
C MET A 56 -1.24 20.91 -10.22
N ARG A 57 -1.49 21.74 -9.20
CA ARG A 57 -1.43 23.20 -9.36
C ARG A 57 -0.03 23.69 -9.69
N ASP A 58 0.98 23.18 -8.99
CA ASP A 58 2.38 23.54 -9.25
C ASP A 58 2.82 23.08 -10.66
N SER A 59 2.17 22.06 -11.22
CA SER A 59 2.34 21.61 -12.62
C SER A 59 1.58 22.45 -13.64
N GLY A 60 0.78 23.43 -13.21
CA GLY A 60 0.06 24.37 -14.07
C GLY A 60 -1.41 24.03 -14.35
N LEU A 61 -2.02 23.11 -13.60
CA LEU A 61 -3.45 22.79 -13.73
C LEU A 61 -4.34 23.72 -12.89
N ASP A 62 -5.57 23.94 -13.37
CA ASP A 62 -6.61 24.70 -12.66
C ASP A 62 -7.35 23.80 -11.66
N ILE A 63 -6.98 23.92 -10.38
CA ILE A 63 -7.47 23.07 -9.29
C ILE A 63 -8.43 23.84 -8.38
N SER A 64 -9.60 23.24 -8.13
CA SER A 64 -10.55 23.69 -7.10
C SER A 64 -11.05 22.52 -6.27
N TYR A 65 -11.60 22.81 -5.08
CA TYR A 65 -12.09 21.79 -4.14
C TYR A 65 -13.59 21.90 -3.94
N ALA A 66 -14.30 20.83 -4.28
CA ALA A 66 -15.72 20.67 -3.99
C ALA A 66 -15.89 19.98 -2.64
N LEU A 67 -16.58 20.65 -1.70
CA LEU A 67 -16.84 20.15 -0.36
C LEU A 67 -18.34 20.16 -0.05
N ARG A 68 -18.77 19.33 0.90
CA ARG A 68 -20.14 19.41 1.45
C ARG A 68 -20.39 20.78 2.08
N ALA A 69 -21.61 21.31 1.92
CA ALA A 69 -21.98 22.63 2.47
C ALA A 69 -21.68 22.77 3.97
N ASP A 70 -22.00 21.74 4.76
CA ASP A 70 -21.71 21.73 6.20
C ASP A 70 -20.20 21.77 6.50
N ALA A 71 -19.37 21.13 5.68
CA ALA A 71 -17.92 21.17 5.84
C ALA A 71 -17.34 22.57 5.63
N ILE A 72 -17.96 23.36 4.76
CA ILE A 72 -17.64 24.77 4.51
C ILE A 72 -18.14 25.64 5.67
N ALA A 73 -19.42 25.51 6.02
CA ALA A 73 -20.06 26.31 7.07
C ALA A 73 -19.39 26.12 8.44
N GLU A 74 -19.04 24.89 8.79
CA GLU A 74 -18.35 24.53 10.03
C GLU A 74 -16.83 24.74 9.96
N LYS A 75 -16.27 25.15 8.81
CA LYS A 75 -14.83 25.29 8.58
C LYS A 75 -14.05 24.05 9.03
N ARG A 76 -14.50 22.86 8.58
CA ARG A 76 -13.82 21.60 8.87
C ARG A 76 -12.39 21.60 8.33
N ALA A 77 -11.57 20.65 8.80
CA ALA A 77 -10.17 20.55 8.42
C ALA A 77 -9.95 20.59 6.89
N SER A 78 -10.81 19.91 6.11
CA SER A 78 -10.75 19.95 4.64
C SER A 78 -10.91 21.35 4.05
N TYR A 79 -11.83 22.17 4.59
CA TYR A 79 -12.02 23.56 4.16
C TYR A 79 -10.81 24.42 4.51
N LYS A 80 -10.30 24.29 5.75
CA LYS A 80 -9.09 25.00 6.19
C LYS A 80 -7.89 24.65 5.31
N ASN A 81 -7.61 23.36 5.13
CA ASN A 81 -6.53 22.86 4.28
C ASN A 81 -6.55 23.47 2.88
N ALA A 82 -7.71 23.48 2.21
CA ALA A 82 -7.84 24.04 0.86
C ALA A 82 -7.66 25.56 0.84
N THR A 83 -8.38 26.29 1.71
CA THR A 83 -8.37 27.76 1.73
C THR A 83 -7.04 28.37 2.21
N GLU A 84 -6.40 27.78 3.20
CA GLU A 84 -5.09 28.23 3.72
C GLU A 84 -3.97 28.03 2.68
N ASN A 85 -4.13 27.05 1.79
CA ASN A 85 -3.25 26.86 0.63
C ASN A 85 -3.67 27.68 -0.60
N GLY A 86 -4.66 28.56 -0.48
CA GLY A 86 -5.07 29.49 -1.54
C GLY A 86 -5.85 28.87 -2.68
N PHE A 87 -6.49 27.72 -2.48
CA PHE A 87 -7.35 27.11 -3.49
C PHE A 87 -8.76 27.70 -3.48
N THR A 88 -9.42 27.69 -4.66
CA THR A 88 -10.85 27.94 -4.76
C THR A 88 -11.62 26.77 -4.13
N VAL A 89 -12.59 27.10 -3.29
CA VAL A 89 -13.45 26.12 -2.59
C VAL A 89 -14.91 26.50 -2.83
N GLY A 90 -15.75 25.49 -3.08
CA GLY A 90 -17.18 25.66 -3.30
C GLY A 90 -17.97 24.39 -3.03
N THR A 91 -19.29 24.48 -3.13
CA THR A 91 -20.18 23.32 -3.00
C THR A 91 -20.13 22.43 -4.24
N TYR A 92 -20.78 21.26 -4.18
CA TYR A 92 -20.90 20.37 -5.33
C TYR A 92 -21.66 21.06 -6.46
N GLU A 93 -22.74 21.77 -6.14
CA GLU A 93 -23.60 22.48 -7.08
C GLU A 93 -22.88 23.64 -7.78
N GLU A 94 -21.91 24.26 -7.11
CA GLU A 94 -21.15 25.39 -7.65
C GLU A 94 -20.04 24.94 -8.61
N LEU A 95 -19.29 23.88 -8.25
CA LEU A 95 -18.06 23.52 -8.95
C LEU A 95 -18.22 22.37 -9.94
N ILE A 96 -18.95 21.30 -9.58
CA ILE A 96 -19.06 20.07 -10.38
C ILE A 96 -19.66 20.31 -11.78
N PRO A 97 -20.68 21.17 -11.98
CA PRO A 97 -21.25 21.41 -13.31
C PRO A 97 -20.27 21.97 -14.34
N THR A 98 -19.17 22.59 -13.90
CA THR A 98 -18.17 23.17 -14.80
C THR A 98 -16.94 22.28 -14.98
N ALA A 99 -16.77 21.27 -14.14
CA ALA A 99 -15.60 20.39 -14.12
C ALA A 99 -15.43 19.61 -15.43
N ASP A 100 -14.21 19.58 -15.96
CA ASP A 100 -13.81 18.66 -17.03
C ASP A 100 -13.34 17.33 -16.46
N LEU A 101 -12.62 17.39 -15.35
CA LEU A 101 -12.14 16.26 -14.57
C LEU A 101 -12.59 16.42 -13.12
N VAL A 102 -13.25 15.41 -12.58
CA VAL A 102 -13.64 15.33 -11.17
C VAL A 102 -12.83 14.24 -10.50
N CYS A 103 -11.99 14.59 -9.53
CA CYS A 103 -11.18 13.63 -8.79
C CYS A 103 -11.87 13.28 -7.47
N ASN A 104 -12.37 12.06 -7.33
CA ASN A 104 -12.91 11.57 -6.07
C ASN A 104 -11.75 11.07 -5.19
N LEU A 105 -11.30 11.92 -4.26
CA LEU A 105 -10.25 11.63 -3.28
C LEU A 105 -10.82 11.63 -1.85
N THR A 106 -12.04 11.11 -1.72
CA THR A 106 -12.67 10.80 -0.44
C THR A 106 -12.27 9.40 0.02
N PRO A 107 -12.52 9.00 1.28
CA PRO A 107 -12.26 7.62 1.70
C PRO A 107 -13.23 6.63 1.03
N ASP A 108 -12.76 5.42 0.71
CA ASP A 108 -13.47 4.43 -0.13
C ASP A 108 -14.90 4.13 0.33
N LYS A 109 -15.08 3.97 1.65
CA LYS A 109 -16.39 3.78 2.28
C LYS A 109 -17.43 4.85 1.91
N GLN A 110 -17.00 6.07 1.57
CA GLN A 110 -17.89 7.15 1.17
C GLN A 110 -18.08 7.30 -0.34
N HIS A 111 -17.37 6.53 -1.18
CA HIS A 111 -17.39 6.69 -2.63
C HIS A 111 -18.80 6.55 -3.19
N THR A 112 -19.55 5.50 -2.86
CA THR A 112 -20.93 5.34 -3.38
C THR A 112 -21.81 6.56 -3.08
N ALA A 113 -21.79 7.07 -1.84
CA ALA A 113 -22.59 8.24 -1.48
C ALA A 113 -22.12 9.52 -2.21
N VAL A 114 -20.81 9.71 -2.32
CA VAL A 114 -20.20 10.86 -3.01
C VAL A 114 -20.51 10.83 -4.50
N VAL A 115 -20.24 9.70 -5.17
CA VAL A 115 -20.43 9.52 -6.61
C VAL A 115 -21.92 9.65 -6.96
N THR A 116 -22.82 9.10 -6.14
CA THR A 116 -24.27 9.28 -6.31
C THR A 116 -24.69 10.76 -6.28
N ALA A 117 -24.06 11.57 -5.43
CA ALA A 117 -24.37 12.99 -5.30
C ALA A 117 -23.79 13.84 -6.45
N ILE A 118 -22.55 13.57 -6.87
CA ILE A 118 -21.85 14.40 -7.87
C ILE A 118 -22.18 14.01 -9.31
N MET A 119 -22.42 12.72 -9.61
CA MET A 119 -22.61 12.23 -10.98
C MET A 119 -23.80 12.88 -11.71
N PRO A 120 -24.93 13.21 -11.07
CA PRO A 120 -26.01 13.98 -11.72
C PRO A 120 -25.61 15.41 -12.08
N LEU A 121 -24.65 16.00 -11.35
CA LEU A 121 -24.16 17.36 -11.57
C LEU A 121 -23.05 17.42 -12.63
N MET A 122 -22.39 16.29 -12.90
CA MET A 122 -21.32 16.20 -13.89
C MET A 122 -21.83 16.47 -15.31
N LYS A 123 -21.13 17.35 -16.03
CA LYS A 123 -21.45 17.67 -17.42
C LYS A 123 -21.21 16.49 -18.34
N GLN A 124 -21.90 16.49 -19.48
CA GLN A 124 -21.78 15.42 -20.47
C GLN A 124 -20.34 15.32 -20.99
N GLY A 125 -19.79 14.10 -21.06
CA GLY A 125 -18.44 13.88 -21.58
C GLY A 125 -17.30 14.26 -20.62
N SER A 126 -17.61 14.59 -19.37
CA SER A 126 -16.59 14.81 -18.33
C SER A 126 -15.91 13.51 -17.90
N THR A 127 -14.84 13.64 -17.11
CA THR A 127 -14.07 12.50 -16.60
C THR A 127 -14.19 12.42 -15.08
N LEU A 128 -14.38 11.21 -14.57
CA LEU A 128 -14.31 10.87 -13.15
C LEU A 128 -13.00 10.12 -12.87
N ALA A 129 -12.20 10.62 -11.94
CA ALA A 129 -10.95 9.99 -11.52
C ALA A 129 -11.03 9.45 -10.09
N TYR A 130 -10.37 8.32 -9.88
CA TYR A 130 -10.11 7.73 -8.57
C TYR A 130 -8.61 7.62 -8.31
N SER A 131 -8.22 7.46 -7.04
CA SER A 131 -6.89 6.99 -6.64
C SER A 131 -6.90 5.57 -6.04
N HIS A 132 -8.06 4.93 -5.98
CA HIS A 132 -8.23 3.52 -5.65
C HIS A 132 -9.52 2.98 -6.31
N GLY A 133 -9.49 1.74 -6.82
CA GLY A 133 -10.55 1.20 -7.66
C GLY A 133 -11.75 0.58 -6.92
N PHE A 134 -11.74 0.51 -5.58
CA PHE A 134 -12.71 -0.25 -4.78
C PHE A 134 -14.18 0.00 -5.16
N ASN A 135 -14.58 1.25 -5.36
CA ASN A 135 -15.96 1.60 -5.69
C ASN A 135 -16.43 1.03 -7.05
N ILE A 136 -15.53 0.99 -8.03
CA ILE A 136 -15.82 0.44 -9.35
C ILE A 136 -15.82 -1.09 -9.29
N VAL A 137 -14.83 -1.69 -8.62
CA VAL A 137 -14.61 -3.14 -8.66
C VAL A 137 -15.44 -3.89 -7.62
N GLU A 138 -15.31 -3.51 -6.34
CA GLU A 138 -15.93 -4.24 -5.23
C GLU A 138 -17.39 -3.87 -5.03
N GLU A 139 -17.71 -2.56 -5.03
CA GLU A 139 -19.09 -2.09 -4.87
C GLU A 139 -19.91 -2.20 -6.16
N GLY A 140 -19.23 -2.24 -7.31
CA GLY A 140 -19.86 -2.35 -8.64
C GLY A 140 -20.61 -1.09 -9.06
N MET A 141 -20.11 0.09 -8.67
CA MET A 141 -20.76 1.38 -8.92
C MET A 141 -20.97 1.62 -10.41
N GLN A 142 -22.23 1.86 -10.80
CA GLN A 142 -22.59 2.10 -12.18
C GLN A 142 -22.42 3.58 -12.52
N ILE A 143 -21.51 3.87 -13.45
CA ILE A 143 -21.24 5.24 -13.90
C ILE A 143 -21.99 5.53 -15.20
N ARG A 144 -22.49 6.76 -15.34
CA ARG A 144 -23.12 7.28 -16.57
C ARG A 144 -22.23 7.00 -17.79
N LYS A 145 -22.80 6.43 -18.85
CA LYS A 145 -22.06 5.96 -20.05
C LYS A 145 -21.31 7.05 -20.82
N ASP A 146 -21.69 8.31 -20.64
CA ASP A 146 -21.02 9.44 -21.28
C ASP A 146 -19.78 9.91 -20.52
N ILE A 147 -19.60 9.48 -19.27
CA ILE A 147 -18.47 9.86 -18.42
C ILE A 147 -17.32 8.88 -18.67
N THR A 148 -16.12 9.44 -18.82
CA THR A 148 -14.87 8.66 -18.85
C THR A 148 -14.40 8.37 -17.43
N VAL A 149 -13.95 7.16 -17.13
CA VAL A 149 -13.51 6.78 -15.78
C VAL A 149 -12.04 6.35 -15.82
N ILE A 150 -11.21 7.07 -15.06
CA ILE A 150 -9.76 6.84 -14.99
C ILE A 150 -9.31 6.65 -13.55
N MET A 151 -8.11 6.12 -13.36
CA MET A 151 -7.45 6.04 -12.07
C MET A 151 -6.00 6.53 -12.18
N CYS A 152 -5.55 7.22 -11.13
CA CYS A 152 -4.17 7.58 -10.88
C CYS A 152 -3.90 7.32 -9.39
N ALA A 153 -3.20 6.23 -9.08
CA ALA A 153 -2.99 5.70 -7.75
C ALA A 153 -1.49 5.77 -7.36
N PRO A 154 -1.04 6.83 -6.65
CA PRO A 154 0.31 6.91 -6.10
C PRO A 154 0.52 5.83 -5.03
N LYS A 155 1.62 5.08 -5.09
CA LYS A 155 1.96 3.98 -4.18
C LYS A 155 2.70 4.46 -2.93
N CYS A 156 2.08 5.42 -2.25
CA CYS A 156 2.53 5.96 -0.97
C CYS A 156 1.47 6.85 -0.29
N PRO A 157 1.64 7.17 1.00
CA PRO A 157 0.82 8.17 1.69
C PRO A 157 0.93 9.55 1.06
N GLY A 158 -0.17 10.31 1.05
CA GLY A 158 -0.25 11.63 0.39
C GLY A 158 0.85 12.63 0.80
N SER A 159 1.35 12.59 2.03
CA SER A 159 2.45 13.47 2.45
C SER A 159 3.75 13.21 1.67
N GLU A 160 4.07 11.95 1.38
CA GLU A 160 5.28 11.59 0.62
C GLU A 160 5.13 11.97 -0.86
N VAL A 161 3.91 11.86 -1.41
CA VAL A 161 3.58 12.38 -2.76
C VAL A 161 4.01 13.84 -2.90
N ARG A 162 3.78 14.66 -1.86
CA ARG A 162 4.16 16.08 -1.87
C ARG A 162 5.64 16.30 -1.62
N GLU A 163 6.24 15.61 -0.65
CA GLU A 163 7.65 15.83 -0.30
C GLU A 163 8.60 15.41 -1.42
N GLU A 164 8.36 14.28 -2.08
CA GLU A 164 9.18 13.85 -3.22
C GLU A 164 8.99 14.77 -4.44
N TYR A 165 7.76 15.24 -4.69
CA TYR A 165 7.50 16.22 -5.74
C TYR A 165 8.28 17.54 -5.52
N LYS A 166 8.28 18.07 -4.30
CA LYS A 166 9.04 19.28 -3.94
C LYS A 166 10.55 19.13 -4.13
N ARG A 167 11.08 17.90 -4.00
CA ARG A 167 12.49 17.57 -4.26
C ARG A 167 12.81 17.41 -5.74
N GLY A 168 11.84 17.67 -6.62
CA GLY A 168 11.98 17.53 -8.07
C GLY A 168 11.75 16.11 -8.57
N PHE A 169 11.42 15.16 -7.70
CA PHE A 169 11.16 13.76 -8.01
C PHE A 169 9.64 13.48 -8.03
N GLY A 170 9.24 12.24 -7.78
CA GLY A 170 7.85 11.81 -7.68
C GLY A 170 7.76 10.50 -6.91
N VAL A 171 6.62 9.83 -7.02
CA VAL A 171 6.39 8.54 -6.37
C VAL A 171 5.83 7.56 -7.40
N PRO A 172 6.19 6.27 -7.33
CA PRO A 172 5.65 5.29 -8.27
C PRO A 172 4.13 5.33 -8.27
N THR A 173 3.55 5.27 -9.46
CA THR A 173 2.13 5.53 -9.65
C THR A 173 1.54 4.52 -10.61
N LEU A 174 0.38 3.97 -10.29
CA LEU A 174 -0.41 3.14 -11.19
C LEU A 174 -1.47 4.02 -11.88
N ILE A 175 -1.64 3.84 -13.19
CA ILE A 175 -2.75 4.45 -13.93
C ILE A 175 -3.62 3.38 -14.59
N ALA A 176 -4.92 3.64 -14.68
CA ALA A 176 -5.85 2.74 -15.36
C ALA A 176 -7.02 3.50 -16.00
N VAL A 177 -7.68 2.83 -16.94
CA VAL A 177 -8.91 3.30 -17.58
C VAL A 177 -9.95 2.19 -17.43
N HIS A 178 -11.15 2.53 -16.99
CA HIS A 178 -12.21 1.52 -16.85
C HIS A 178 -12.83 1.23 -18.22
N PRO A 179 -12.79 -0.02 -18.73
CA PRO A 179 -13.17 -0.32 -20.11
C PRO A 179 -14.66 -0.06 -20.42
N GLU A 180 -15.54 -0.08 -19.43
CA GLU A 180 -16.96 0.24 -19.65
C GLU A 180 -17.23 1.74 -19.81
N ASN A 181 -16.23 2.59 -19.48
CA ASN A 181 -16.35 4.03 -19.40
C ASN A 181 -15.12 4.74 -20.02
N ASP A 182 -14.89 4.52 -21.32
CA ASP A 182 -14.02 5.38 -22.14
C ASP A 182 -14.66 5.66 -23.51
N PRO A 183 -15.84 6.33 -23.56
CA PRO A 183 -16.63 6.47 -24.78
C PRO A 183 -15.93 7.26 -25.90
N ASN A 184 -14.93 8.06 -25.56
CA ASN A 184 -14.21 8.95 -26.47
C ASN A 184 -12.75 8.54 -26.68
N ASN A 185 -12.28 7.45 -26.06
CA ASN A 185 -10.90 6.94 -26.13
C ASN A 185 -9.81 7.96 -25.77
N PHE A 186 -10.06 8.81 -24.77
CA PHE A 186 -9.06 9.75 -24.25
C PHE A 186 -8.64 9.45 -22.81
N GLY A 187 -9.18 8.39 -22.20
CA GLY A 187 -8.95 8.09 -20.78
C GLY A 187 -7.48 7.94 -20.45
N LEU A 188 -6.72 7.22 -21.28
CA LEU A 188 -5.29 6.98 -21.03
C LEU A 188 -4.47 8.26 -21.10
N ASP A 189 -4.77 9.16 -22.05
CA ASP A 189 -4.06 10.43 -22.16
C ASP A 189 -4.31 11.34 -20.96
N GLN A 190 -5.54 11.36 -20.44
CA GLN A 190 -5.85 12.08 -19.22
C GLN A 190 -5.20 11.45 -17.98
N ALA A 191 -5.18 10.12 -17.89
CA ALA A 191 -4.53 9.42 -16.77
C ALA A 191 -3.01 9.66 -16.76
N LYS A 192 -2.35 9.62 -17.93
CA LYS A 192 -0.94 10.01 -18.07
C LYS A 192 -0.71 11.46 -17.67
N ALA A 193 -1.52 12.40 -18.15
CA ALA A 193 -1.40 13.82 -17.79
C ALA A 193 -1.62 14.05 -16.28
N TYR A 194 -2.52 13.30 -15.64
CA TYR A 194 -2.69 13.30 -14.19
C TYR A 194 -1.39 12.81 -13.52
N ALA A 195 -0.89 11.62 -13.87
CA ALA A 195 0.36 11.09 -13.30
C ALA A 195 1.56 12.02 -13.51
N VAL A 196 1.61 12.75 -14.64
CA VAL A 196 2.62 13.80 -14.83
C VAL A 196 2.43 14.93 -13.83
N ALA A 197 1.21 15.44 -13.70
CA ALA A 197 0.87 16.57 -12.83
C ALA A 197 1.11 16.27 -11.34
N THR A 198 1.09 15.00 -10.93
CA THR A 198 1.46 14.58 -9.57
C THR A 198 2.93 14.22 -9.41
N GLY A 199 3.68 14.12 -10.50
CA GLY A 199 5.11 13.77 -10.53
C GLY A 199 5.41 12.29 -10.74
N GLY A 200 4.41 11.42 -10.84
CA GLY A 200 4.57 9.96 -10.94
C GLY A 200 5.49 9.50 -12.07
N HIS A 201 5.42 10.11 -13.24
CA HIS A 201 6.30 9.84 -14.40
C HIS A 201 7.81 9.93 -14.11
N LYS A 202 8.21 10.61 -13.03
CA LYS A 202 9.63 10.72 -12.62
C LYS A 202 10.12 9.53 -11.81
N ALA A 203 9.21 8.77 -11.21
CA ALA A 203 9.50 7.65 -10.35
C ALA A 203 9.06 6.31 -10.95
N GLY A 204 8.44 6.31 -12.13
CA GLY A 204 7.92 5.13 -12.79
C GLY A 204 6.39 5.08 -12.72
N VAL A 205 5.77 4.78 -13.86
CA VAL A 205 4.31 4.64 -13.95
C VAL A 205 3.98 3.27 -14.53
N LEU A 206 3.08 2.56 -13.86
CA LEU A 206 2.51 1.32 -14.36
C LEU A 206 1.16 1.60 -15.01
N LYS A 207 1.01 1.23 -16.27
CA LYS A 207 -0.32 1.09 -16.87
C LYS A 207 -0.91 -0.24 -16.43
N SER A 208 -2.03 -0.17 -15.73
CA SER A 208 -2.72 -1.31 -15.16
C SER A 208 -4.23 -1.24 -15.45
N SER A 209 -5.02 -1.99 -14.70
CA SER A 209 -6.48 -1.94 -14.71
C SER A 209 -7.01 -1.65 -13.31
N PHE A 210 -8.29 -1.25 -13.24
CA PHE A 210 -8.99 -1.13 -11.96
C PHE A 210 -9.00 -2.45 -11.18
N VAL A 211 -9.17 -3.57 -11.86
CA VAL A 211 -9.22 -4.89 -11.23
C VAL A 211 -7.86 -5.31 -10.70
N ALA A 212 -6.80 -5.17 -11.51
CA ALA A 212 -5.45 -5.54 -11.09
C ALA A 212 -5.07 -4.76 -9.84
N GLU A 213 -5.18 -3.42 -9.89
CA GLU A 213 -4.89 -2.54 -8.74
C GLU A 213 -5.65 -2.95 -7.48
N VAL A 214 -6.98 -3.06 -7.53
CA VAL A 214 -7.77 -3.41 -6.35
C VAL A 214 -7.38 -4.78 -5.78
N LYS A 215 -7.24 -5.80 -6.63
CA LYS A 215 -7.01 -7.17 -6.14
C LYS A 215 -5.61 -7.34 -5.58
N SER A 216 -4.61 -6.65 -6.12
CA SER A 216 -3.25 -6.71 -5.61
C SER A 216 -3.03 -5.81 -4.40
N ASP A 217 -3.58 -4.59 -4.40
CA ASP A 217 -3.52 -3.63 -3.28
C ASP A 217 -4.15 -4.24 -2.01
N LEU A 218 -5.37 -4.79 -2.12
CA LEU A 218 -6.06 -5.46 -1.02
C LEU A 218 -5.27 -6.63 -0.43
N MET A 219 -4.55 -7.39 -1.28
CA MET A 219 -3.75 -8.53 -0.83
C MET A 219 -2.49 -8.06 -0.08
N GLY A 220 -1.82 -7.06 -0.64
CA GLY A 220 -0.67 -6.40 -0.03
C GLY A 220 -0.98 -5.87 1.36
N GLU A 221 -2.01 -5.02 1.47
CA GLU A 221 -2.39 -4.35 2.71
C GLU A 221 -2.90 -5.32 3.78
N GLN A 222 -3.66 -6.36 3.40
CA GLN A 222 -4.15 -7.38 4.34
C GLN A 222 -3.03 -8.21 4.91
N THR A 223 -2.07 -8.61 4.07
CA THR A 223 -1.06 -9.61 4.44
C THR A 223 0.24 -8.94 4.85
N ILE A 224 1.20 -8.80 3.95
CA ILE A 224 2.58 -8.40 4.28
C ILE A 224 2.68 -6.96 4.80
N LEU A 225 1.96 -6.01 4.20
CA LEU A 225 2.16 -4.59 4.52
C LEU A 225 1.69 -4.25 5.93
N CYS A 226 0.46 -4.65 6.30
CA CYS A 226 -0.10 -4.28 7.60
C CYS A 226 -0.28 -5.51 8.51
N GLY A 227 -0.98 -6.55 8.05
CA GLY A 227 -1.35 -7.69 8.89
C GLY A 227 -0.15 -8.40 9.51
N LEU A 228 0.88 -8.69 8.72
CA LEU A 228 2.07 -9.38 9.17
C LEU A 228 2.98 -8.49 10.01
N LEU A 229 3.11 -7.20 9.69
CA LEU A 229 3.84 -6.26 10.55
C LEU A 229 3.16 -6.11 11.92
N GLN A 230 1.83 -6.06 11.98
CA GLN A 230 1.08 -6.06 13.24
C GLN A 230 1.27 -7.38 14.00
N THR A 231 1.05 -8.51 13.33
CA THR A 231 1.20 -9.84 13.93
C THR A 231 2.61 -10.04 14.49
N GLY A 232 3.63 -9.77 13.66
CA GLY A 232 5.04 -9.89 14.02
C GLY A 232 5.41 -8.94 15.16
N SER A 233 4.90 -7.71 15.16
CA SER A 233 5.16 -6.75 16.23
C SER A 233 4.68 -7.26 17.58
N ILE A 234 3.46 -7.80 17.63
CA ILE A 234 2.85 -8.33 18.86
C ILE A 234 3.58 -9.60 19.30
N LEU A 235 3.74 -10.58 18.40
CA LEU A 235 4.33 -11.88 18.74
C LEU A 235 5.80 -11.76 19.15
N CYS A 236 6.61 -11.01 18.41
CA CYS A 236 8.03 -10.84 18.73
C CYS A 236 8.22 -10.05 20.03
N PHE A 237 7.42 -9.00 20.26
CA PHE A 237 7.45 -8.25 21.52
C PHE A 237 7.10 -9.16 22.72
N ASP A 238 5.96 -9.84 22.66
CA ASP A 238 5.48 -10.66 23.77
C ASP A 238 6.45 -11.83 24.05
N LYS A 239 7.01 -12.45 23.01
CA LYS A 239 8.03 -13.51 23.15
C LYS A 239 9.32 -13.01 23.79
N MET A 240 9.80 -11.83 23.42
CA MET A 240 10.97 -11.22 24.06
C MET A 240 10.74 -11.01 25.55
N VAL A 241 9.59 -10.42 25.92
CA VAL A 241 9.23 -10.18 27.33
C VAL A 241 9.07 -11.49 28.10
N GLU A 242 8.40 -12.49 27.51
CA GLU A 242 8.25 -13.84 28.08
C GLU A 242 9.61 -14.48 28.41
N LYS A 243 10.61 -14.29 27.55
CA LYS A 243 11.97 -14.84 27.70
C LYS A 243 12.90 -13.94 28.53
N GLY A 244 12.37 -12.89 29.15
CA GLY A 244 13.10 -12.03 30.08
C GLY A 244 13.95 -10.92 29.43
N ILE A 245 13.71 -10.60 28.16
CA ILE A 245 14.22 -9.35 27.57
C ILE A 245 13.46 -8.18 28.18
N GLU A 246 14.16 -7.09 28.44
CA GLU A 246 13.58 -5.90 29.07
C GLU A 246 12.49 -5.29 28.16
N PRO A 247 11.27 -5.01 28.67
CA PRO A 247 10.16 -4.55 27.84
C PRO A 247 10.40 -3.25 27.06
N ALA A 248 11.07 -2.26 27.64
CA ALA A 248 11.35 -1.00 26.95
C ALA A 248 12.37 -1.18 25.80
N TYR A 249 13.35 -2.07 25.96
CA TYR A 249 14.25 -2.51 24.90
C TYR A 249 13.49 -3.27 23.81
N ALA A 250 12.68 -4.27 24.17
CA ALA A 250 11.85 -5.02 23.23
C ALA A 250 10.93 -4.10 22.41
N SER A 251 10.30 -3.12 23.08
CA SER A 251 9.46 -2.10 22.44
C SER A 251 10.26 -1.28 21.42
N LYS A 252 11.46 -0.81 21.77
CA LYS A 252 12.32 -0.06 20.84
C LYS A 252 12.79 -0.92 19.66
N LEU A 253 13.20 -2.16 19.93
CA LEU A 253 13.68 -3.10 18.91
C LEU A 253 12.61 -3.33 17.85
N ILE A 254 11.36 -3.58 18.25
CA ILE A 254 10.25 -3.78 17.31
C ILE A 254 9.87 -2.46 16.62
N GLN A 255 9.71 -1.37 17.37
CA GLN A 255 9.23 -0.11 16.83
C GLN A 255 10.11 0.39 15.67
N TYR A 256 11.44 0.33 15.82
CA TYR A 256 12.39 0.84 14.82
C TYR A 256 13.05 -0.27 13.98
N GLY A 257 12.91 -1.54 14.37
CA GLY A 257 13.54 -2.64 13.67
C GLY A 257 12.95 -2.87 12.29
N TRP A 258 11.62 -2.78 12.14
CA TRP A 258 10.97 -2.91 10.83
C TRP A 258 11.49 -1.86 9.83
N GLU A 259 11.54 -0.58 10.23
CA GLU A 259 12.10 0.51 9.40
C GLU A 259 13.56 0.22 9.02
N THR A 260 14.38 -0.17 10.01
CA THR A 260 15.82 -0.41 9.79
C THR A 260 16.07 -1.56 8.81
N ILE A 261 15.40 -2.69 8.97
CA ILE A 261 15.61 -3.85 8.08
C ILE A 261 14.99 -3.63 6.70
N THR A 262 13.85 -2.92 6.62
CA THR A 262 13.19 -2.63 5.35
C THR A 262 13.85 -1.50 4.56
N GLU A 263 14.66 -0.64 5.19
CA GLU A 263 15.52 0.28 4.42
C GLU A 263 16.57 -0.48 3.60
N ALA A 264 17.12 -1.60 4.11
CA ALA A 264 17.98 -2.48 3.32
C ALA A 264 17.20 -3.16 2.18
N LEU A 265 15.95 -3.58 2.45
CA LEU A 265 15.02 -4.14 1.46
C LEU A 265 14.74 -3.18 0.31
N LYS A 266 14.46 -1.91 0.63
CA LYS A 266 14.24 -0.84 -0.35
C LYS A 266 15.40 -0.66 -1.33
N HIS A 267 16.63 -0.77 -0.82
CA HIS A 267 17.83 -0.55 -1.62
C HIS A 267 18.20 -1.73 -2.52
N GLY A 268 17.92 -2.96 -2.14
CA GLY A 268 18.41 -4.12 -2.87
C GLY A 268 17.63 -5.41 -2.68
N GLY A 269 16.34 -5.30 -2.34
CA GLY A 269 15.46 -6.43 -2.16
C GLY A 269 15.77 -7.26 -0.92
N ILE A 270 15.14 -8.43 -0.85
CA ILE A 270 15.33 -9.44 0.18
C ILE A 270 16.82 -9.83 0.25
N THR A 271 17.48 -9.92 -0.91
CA THR A 271 18.91 -10.21 -1.01
C THR A 271 19.73 -9.26 -0.14
N ASN A 272 19.55 -7.95 -0.29
CA ASN A 272 20.33 -6.97 0.46
C ASN A 272 19.97 -6.97 1.95
N MET A 273 18.70 -7.16 2.30
CA MET A 273 18.27 -7.31 3.69
C MET A 273 18.93 -8.53 4.36
N MET A 274 18.94 -9.69 3.68
CA MET A 274 19.56 -10.92 4.17
C MET A 274 21.09 -10.81 4.20
N ASP A 275 21.71 -10.12 3.23
CA ASP A 275 23.16 -9.90 3.14
C ASP A 275 23.71 -9.04 4.30
N ARG A 276 22.85 -8.36 5.06
CA ARG A 276 23.23 -7.65 6.30
C ARG A 276 23.41 -8.56 7.51
N LEU A 277 22.96 -9.81 7.46
CA LEU A 277 23.16 -10.79 8.51
C LEU A 277 24.53 -11.47 8.43
N SER A 278 25.04 -11.95 9.57
CA SER A 278 26.13 -12.93 9.57
C SER A 278 25.72 -14.21 8.83
N ASN A 279 26.67 -14.98 8.32
CA ASN A 279 26.36 -16.19 7.54
C ASN A 279 25.52 -17.20 8.34
N PRO A 280 25.80 -17.51 9.62
CA PRO A 280 24.93 -18.41 10.38
C PRO A 280 23.53 -17.83 10.57
N ALA A 281 23.42 -16.53 10.88
CA ALA A 281 22.13 -15.88 11.07
C ALA A 281 21.31 -15.81 9.77
N LYS A 282 21.98 -15.67 8.61
CA LYS A 282 21.33 -15.70 7.30
C LYS A 282 20.74 -17.07 6.99
N ILE A 283 21.49 -18.14 7.26
CA ILE A 283 21.02 -19.51 7.05
C ILE A 283 19.82 -19.77 7.97
N GLU A 284 19.91 -19.41 9.25
CA GLU A 284 18.81 -19.53 10.20
C GLU A 284 17.58 -18.72 9.75
N ALA A 285 17.77 -17.44 9.37
CA ALA A 285 16.67 -16.60 8.88
C ALA A 285 16.00 -17.19 7.63
N TYR A 286 16.78 -17.82 6.75
CA TYR A 286 16.26 -18.51 5.58
C TYR A 286 15.43 -19.74 5.99
N GLU A 287 15.96 -20.62 6.85
CA GLU A 287 15.26 -21.82 7.31
C GLU A 287 13.96 -21.48 8.04
N ILE A 288 13.99 -20.47 8.92
CA ILE A 288 12.78 -19.94 9.57
C ILE A 288 11.80 -19.40 8.54
N ALA A 289 12.27 -18.65 7.53
CA ALA A 289 11.38 -18.11 6.53
C ALA A 289 10.66 -19.22 5.75
N GLU A 290 11.37 -20.29 5.35
CA GLU A 290 10.74 -21.43 4.67
C GLU A 290 9.71 -22.13 5.57
N GLU A 291 10.00 -22.35 6.85
CA GLU A 291 9.03 -22.93 7.80
C GLU A 291 7.79 -22.02 7.97
N LEU A 292 7.99 -20.71 8.11
CA LEU A 292 6.90 -19.74 8.20
C LEU A 292 6.08 -19.70 6.91
N LYS A 293 6.72 -19.84 5.73
CA LYS A 293 6.01 -19.93 4.46
C LYS A 293 5.10 -21.15 4.44
N ASP A 294 5.59 -22.31 4.86
CA ASP A 294 4.79 -23.54 4.92
C ASP A 294 3.58 -23.40 5.87
N ILE A 295 3.79 -22.82 7.05
CA ILE A 295 2.72 -22.61 8.04
C ILE A 295 1.67 -21.61 7.54
N MET A 296 2.11 -20.48 6.98
CA MET A 296 1.24 -19.35 6.65
C MET A 296 0.60 -19.44 5.25
N ARG A 297 1.13 -20.26 4.33
CA ARG A 297 0.62 -20.35 2.95
C ARG A 297 -0.90 -20.54 2.85
N PRO A 298 -1.55 -21.45 3.62
CA PRO A 298 -3.00 -21.60 3.56
C PRO A 298 -3.76 -20.34 3.98
N LEU A 299 -3.19 -19.54 4.90
CA LEU A 299 -3.80 -18.28 5.33
C LEU A 299 -3.68 -17.22 4.23
N PHE A 300 -2.50 -17.06 3.61
CA PHE A 300 -2.31 -16.12 2.50
C PHE A 300 -3.22 -16.47 1.31
N GLN A 301 -3.29 -17.75 0.94
CA GLN A 301 -4.18 -18.24 -0.11
C GLN A 301 -5.65 -17.96 0.23
N LYS A 302 -6.07 -18.19 1.48
CA LYS A 302 -7.42 -17.86 1.92
C LYS A 302 -7.74 -16.36 1.76
N HIS A 303 -6.82 -15.48 2.12
CA HIS A 303 -7.03 -14.03 1.96
C HIS A 303 -7.17 -13.67 0.47
N GLN A 304 -6.30 -14.18 -0.39
CA GLN A 304 -6.41 -13.95 -1.84
C GLN A 304 -7.73 -14.51 -2.41
N ASP A 305 -8.15 -15.71 -1.98
CA ASP A 305 -9.39 -16.33 -2.42
C ASP A 305 -10.62 -15.50 -1.99
N ASP A 306 -10.63 -15.00 -0.75
CA ASP A 306 -11.70 -14.14 -0.24
C ASP A 306 -11.72 -12.77 -0.96
N ILE A 307 -10.55 -12.23 -1.33
CA ILE A 307 -10.41 -11.02 -2.14
C ILE A 307 -10.95 -11.26 -3.56
N ILE A 308 -10.50 -12.31 -4.24
CA ILE A 308 -10.89 -12.63 -5.62
C ILE A 308 -12.39 -12.93 -5.71
N SER A 309 -12.93 -13.68 -4.76
CA SER A 309 -14.37 -14.00 -4.71
C SER A 309 -15.24 -12.82 -4.28
N GLY A 310 -14.67 -11.75 -3.74
CA GLY A 310 -15.40 -10.61 -3.17
C GLY A 310 -16.02 -10.89 -1.80
N GLU A 311 -15.68 -12.01 -1.16
CA GLU A 311 -16.13 -12.36 0.19
C GLU A 311 -15.54 -11.42 1.24
N PHE A 312 -14.27 -11.01 1.06
CA PHE A 312 -13.62 -10.02 1.92
C PHE A 312 -14.38 -8.70 1.91
N SER A 313 -14.57 -8.10 0.73
CA SER A 313 -15.22 -6.80 0.57
C SER A 313 -16.67 -6.84 1.04
N ARG A 314 -17.41 -7.92 0.71
CA ARG A 314 -18.77 -8.14 1.22
C ARG A 314 -18.83 -8.16 2.75
N THR A 315 -17.91 -8.86 3.40
CA THR A 315 -17.88 -8.98 4.87
C THR A 315 -17.55 -7.65 5.52
N MET A 316 -16.55 -6.93 4.99
CA MET A 316 -16.19 -5.60 5.47
C MET A 316 -17.33 -4.60 5.30
N MET A 317 -17.99 -4.57 4.15
CA MET A 317 -19.13 -3.68 3.90
C MET A 317 -20.34 -3.97 4.82
N ILE A 318 -20.49 -5.22 5.28
CA ILE A 318 -21.49 -5.55 6.33
C ILE A 318 -21.12 -4.88 7.65
N ASP A 319 -19.83 -4.85 8.01
CA ASP A 319 -19.38 -4.12 9.21
C ASP A 319 -19.56 -2.61 9.05
N TRP A 320 -19.28 -2.07 7.86
CA TRP A 320 -19.54 -0.65 7.55
C TRP A 320 -21.00 -0.25 7.76
N ALA A 321 -21.94 -1.11 7.35
CA ALA A 321 -23.37 -0.92 7.54
C ALA A 321 -23.82 -1.12 9.00
N ASN A 322 -22.95 -1.69 9.83
CA ASN A 322 -23.14 -1.91 11.26
C ASN A 322 -22.25 -0.97 12.09
N ASP A 323 -22.09 0.26 11.61
CA ASP A 323 -21.35 1.35 12.26
C ASP A 323 -19.90 0.99 12.65
N ASP A 324 -19.21 0.22 11.80
CA ASP A 324 -17.81 -0.17 11.97
C ASP A 324 -17.53 -0.92 13.28
N LYS A 325 -18.52 -1.69 13.76
CA LYS A 325 -18.46 -2.32 15.08
C LYS A 325 -17.21 -3.19 15.25
N ASN A 326 -16.89 -4.05 14.30
CA ASN A 326 -15.72 -4.92 14.40
C ASN A 326 -14.44 -4.10 14.26
N LEU A 327 -14.34 -3.21 13.27
CA LEU A 327 -13.18 -2.33 13.08
C LEU A 327 -12.84 -1.57 14.36
N LEU A 328 -13.82 -0.88 14.95
CA LEU A 328 -13.63 -0.08 16.16
C LEU A 328 -13.29 -0.94 17.39
N THR A 329 -13.89 -2.13 17.49
CA THR A 329 -13.58 -3.08 18.57
C THR A 329 -12.14 -3.58 18.48
N TRP A 330 -11.69 -3.95 17.28
CA TRP A 330 -10.35 -4.46 17.03
C TRP A 330 -9.29 -3.36 17.16
N ARG A 331 -9.60 -2.15 16.70
CA ARG A 331 -8.77 -0.96 16.91
C ARG A 331 -8.56 -0.67 18.40
N ALA A 332 -9.64 -0.70 19.18
CA ALA A 332 -9.55 -0.53 20.62
C ALA A 332 -8.70 -1.65 21.27
N ALA A 333 -8.92 -2.91 20.90
CA ALA A 333 -8.15 -4.04 21.44
C ALA A 333 -6.65 -3.95 21.08
N THR A 334 -6.32 -3.51 19.87
CA THR A 334 -4.92 -3.29 19.43
C THR A 334 -4.23 -2.22 20.27
N GLY A 335 -4.95 -1.14 20.59
CA GLY A 335 -4.50 -0.08 21.51
C GLY A 335 -4.19 -0.59 22.93
N GLU A 336 -4.75 -1.73 23.31
CA GLU A 336 -4.59 -2.32 24.64
C GLU A 336 -3.43 -3.33 24.74
N THR A 337 -2.77 -3.66 23.62
CA THR A 337 -1.66 -4.63 23.57
C THR A 337 -0.44 -4.14 24.37
N ASN A 338 0.38 -5.09 24.84
CA ASN A 338 1.58 -4.76 25.61
C ASN A 338 2.59 -3.95 24.79
N PHE A 339 2.78 -4.32 23.51
CA PHE A 339 3.66 -3.58 22.61
C PHE A 339 3.23 -2.11 22.51
N GLU A 340 1.95 -1.85 22.28
CA GLU A 340 1.44 -0.49 22.11
C GLU A 340 1.66 0.35 23.38
N LYS A 341 1.36 -0.23 24.55
CA LYS A 341 1.45 0.45 25.86
C LYS A 341 2.87 0.62 26.42
N THR A 342 3.83 -0.18 25.98
CA THR A 342 5.18 -0.18 26.56
C THR A 342 6.04 0.91 25.92
N ALA A 343 6.44 1.94 26.67
CA ALA A 343 7.33 2.97 26.15
C ALA A 343 8.70 2.39 25.71
N PRO A 344 9.26 2.81 24.56
CA PRO A 344 10.59 2.38 24.14
C PRO A 344 11.66 2.99 25.06
N THR A 345 12.78 2.28 25.22
CA THR A 345 13.93 2.81 25.98
C THR A 345 14.59 4.00 25.28
N ASP A 346 15.21 4.91 26.05
CA ASP A 346 16.05 5.98 25.50
C ASP A 346 17.43 5.47 25.06
N THR A 347 17.87 4.29 25.53
CA THR A 347 19.17 3.70 25.18
C THR A 347 19.28 3.52 23.66
N PRO A 348 20.34 4.02 22.99
CA PRO A 348 20.54 3.81 21.57
C PRO A 348 20.72 2.32 21.23
N ILE A 349 20.06 1.86 20.17
CA ILE A 349 20.29 0.57 19.52
C ILE A 349 21.00 0.88 18.21
N SER A 350 22.13 0.23 17.95
CA SER A 350 22.88 0.46 16.70
C SER A 350 22.12 -0.12 15.51
N GLU A 351 22.36 0.41 14.30
CA GLU A 351 21.70 -0.09 13.08
C GLU A 351 21.89 -1.61 12.91
N GLN A 352 23.11 -2.12 13.08
CA GLN A 352 23.40 -3.54 12.94
C GLN A 352 22.75 -4.39 14.03
N GLU A 353 22.54 -3.84 15.23
CA GLU A 353 21.89 -4.56 16.32
C GLU A 353 20.43 -4.88 16.02
N TYR A 354 19.72 -4.05 15.23
CA TYR A 354 18.38 -4.40 14.73
C TYR A 354 18.40 -5.63 13.80
N PHE A 355 19.45 -5.80 12.99
CA PHE A 355 19.62 -7.00 12.17
C PHE A 355 19.99 -8.20 13.02
N ASP A 356 21.03 -8.07 13.84
CA ASP A 356 21.58 -9.18 14.61
C ASP A 356 20.59 -9.71 15.65
N ASN A 357 19.81 -8.84 16.28
CA ASN A 357 18.80 -9.21 17.29
C ASN A 357 17.40 -9.39 16.69
N GLY A 358 17.24 -9.22 15.37
CA GLY A 358 15.97 -9.26 14.65
C GLY A 358 15.89 -10.37 13.60
N VAL A 359 16.61 -11.48 13.76
CA VAL A 359 16.63 -12.60 12.80
C VAL A 359 15.22 -13.10 12.45
N LEU A 360 14.35 -13.27 13.46
CA LEU A 360 12.95 -13.65 13.26
C LEU A 360 12.14 -12.57 12.52
N MET A 361 12.41 -11.29 12.78
CA MET A 361 11.74 -10.19 12.06
C MET A 361 12.10 -10.21 10.57
N ILE A 362 13.38 -10.42 10.25
CA ILE A 362 13.87 -10.52 8.87
C ILE A 362 13.26 -11.74 8.17
N ALA A 363 13.18 -12.89 8.87
CA ALA A 363 12.57 -14.09 8.34
C ALA A 363 11.05 -13.91 8.08
N MET A 364 10.34 -13.23 8.99
CA MET A 364 8.93 -12.85 8.79
C MET A 364 8.74 -11.95 7.57
N VAL A 365 9.61 -10.93 7.38
CA VAL A 365 9.57 -10.07 6.19
C VAL A 365 9.79 -10.88 4.92
N LYS A 366 10.83 -11.72 4.87
CA LYS A 366 11.09 -12.59 3.71
C LYS A 366 9.87 -13.48 3.42
N ALA A 367 9.40 -14.23 4.40
CA ALA A 367 8.31 -15.19 4.24
C ALA A 367 7.02 -14.51 3.77
N GLY A 368 6.64 -13.39 4.39
CA GLY A 368 5.42 -12.69 4.05
C GLY A 368 5.46 -12.00 2.69
N VAL A 369 6.58 -11.37 2.35
CA VAL A 369 6.76 -10.73 1.03
C VAL A 369 6.69 -11.78 -0.07
N GLU A 370 7.41 -12.89 0.09
CA GLU A 370 7.40 -13.98 -0.89
C GLU A 370 6.00 -14.62 -1.00
N LEU A 371 5.35 -14.92 0.12
CA LEU A 371 3.99 -15.49 0.09
C LEU A 371 2.96 -14.57 -0.55
N ALA A 372 2.99 -13.26 -0.25
CA ALA A 372 2.09 -12.31 -0.89
C ALA A 372 2.31 -12.28 -2.40
N PHE A 373 3.57 -12.22 -2.84
CA PHE A 373 3.94 -12.22 -4.25
C PHE A 373 3.53 -13.51 -4.97
N GLU A 374 3.91 -14.67 -4.42
CA GLU A 374 3.57 -15.99 -4.97
C GLU A 374 2.06 -16.16 -5.08
N THR A 375 1.31 -15.84 -4.01
CA THR A 375 -0.14 -16.02 -3.98
C THR A 375 -0.85 -15.10 -4.98
N MET A 376 -0.39 -13.85 -5.13
CA MET A 376 -0.93 -12.93 -6.15
C MET A 376 -0.67 -13.45 -7.57
N THR A 377 0.55 -13.90 -7.84
CA THR A 377 0.94 -14.40 -9.17
C THR A 377 0.23 -15.71 -9.53
N GLU A 378 0.04 -16.61 -8.57
CA GLU A 378 -0.79 -17.80 -8.70
C GLU A 378 -2.25 -17.47 -9.06
N ALA A 379 -2.78 -16.33 -8.60
CA ALA A 379 -4.13 -15.85 -8.91
C ALA A 379 -4.25 -15.12 -10.27
N GLY A 380 -3.15 -14.97 -11.01
CA GLY A 380 -3.12 -14.32 -12.33
C GLY A 380 -2.79 -12.83 -12.31
N ILE A 381 -2.36 -12.29 -11.18
CA ILE A 381 -1.77 -10.94 -11.08
C ILE A 381 -0.33 -11.00 -11.61
N ILE A 382 0.10 -9.98 -12.35
CA ILE A 382 1.45 -9.94 -12.92
C ILE A 382 2.50 -9.57 -11.87
N GLU A 383 3.72 -10.08 -12.04
CA GLU A 383 4.84 -9.94 -11.11
C GLU A 383 5.14 -8.49 -10.72
N GLU A 384 5.10 -7.56 -11.68
CA GLU A 384 5.30 -6.14 -11.43
C GLU A 384 4.25 -5.57 -10.48
N SER A 385 2.97 -5.89 -10.69
CA SER A 385 1.90 -5.47 -9.77
C SER A 385 2.12 -6.09 -8.40
N ALA A 386 2.37 -7.41 -8.35
CA ALA A 386 2.62 -8.10 -7.08
C ALA A 386 3.81 -7.50 -6.32
N TYR A 387 4.89 -7.09 -7.00
CA TYR A 387 6.05 -6.43 -6.41
C TYR A 387 5.71 -5.05 -5.82
N TYR A 388 4.99 -4.22 -6.58
CA TYR A 388 4.66 -2.86 -6.13
C TYR A 388 3.76 -2.86 -4.90
N GLU A 389 2.80 -3.78 -4.84
CA GLU A 389 1.82 -3.87 -3.75
C GLU A 389 2.33 -4.74 -2.58
N SER A 390 3.61 -5.13 -2.59
CA SER A 390 4.22 -5.90 -1.49
C SER A 390 5.57 -5.32 -1.08
N LEU A 391 6.66 -5.76 -1.69
CA LEU A 391 8.03 -5.38 -1.30
C LEU A 391 8.25 -3.87 -1.40
N HIS A 392 7.72 -3.23 -2.46
CA HIS A 392 7.99 -1.82 -2.72
C HIS A 392 7.42 -0.88 -1.64
N GLU A 393 6.19 -1.12 -1.19
CA GLU A 393 5.51 -0.27 -0.22
C GLU A 393 5.86 -0.59 1.24
N LEU A 394 6.39 -1.79 1.52
CA LEU A 394 6.69 -2.23 2.88
C LEU A 394 7.55 -1.24 3.70
N PRO A 395 8.63 -0.62 3.15
CA PRO A 395 9.41 0.37 3.89
C PRO A 395 8.58 1.60 4.31
N LEU A 396 7.61 2.03 3.49
CA LEU A 396 6.77 3.18 3.81
C LEU A 396 5.83 2.88 4.98
N ILE A 397 5.27 1.66 5.03
CA ILE A 397 4.45 1.23 6.15
C ILE A 397 5.30 1.04 7.42
N ALA A 398 6.49 0.47 7.30
CA ALA A 398 7.42 0.33 8.42
C ALA A 398 7.78 1.68 9.06
N ASN A 399 7.94 2.75 8.27
CA ASN A 399 8.17 4.12 8.77
C ASN A 399 7.01 4.64 9.65
N THR A 400 5.77 4.20 9.40
CA THR A 400 4.62 4.59 10.24
C THR A 400 4.71 3.96 11.64
N ILE A 401 5.14 2.70 11.72
CA ILE A 401 5.39 2.01 12.98
C ILE A 401 6.56 2.65 13.73
N ALA A 402 7.65 2.98 13.05
CA ALA A 402 8.76 3.70 13.66
C ALA A 402 8.34 5.04 14.26
N ARG A 403 7.47 5.77 13.56
CA ARG A 403 6.95 7.05 14.04
C ARG A 403 6.14 6.92 15.32
N LYS A 404 5.13 6.03 15.35
CA LYS A 404 4.14 5.95 16.45
C LYS A 404 3.42 4.59 16.51
N LYS A 405 4.17 3.50 16.34
CA LYS A 405 3.74 2.10 16.49
C LYS A 405 2.51 1.72 15.64
N LEU A 406 1.78 0.70 16.06
CA LEU A 406 0.61 0.19 15.33
C LEU A 406 -0.50 1.22 15.29
N PHE A 407 -0.62 2.08 16.31
CA PHE A 407 -1.56 3.19 16.28
C PHE A 407 -1.37 4.07 15.04
N GLU A 408 -0.14 4.48 14.73
CA GLU A 408 0.10 5.34 13.58
C GLU A 408 -0.06 4.62 12.25
N MET A 409 0.36 3.36 12.18
CA MET A 409 0.10 2.52 11.00
C MET A 409 -1.41 2.48 10.70
N ASN A 410 -2.21 2.03 11.67
CA ASN A 410 -3.65 1.86 11.52
C ASN A 410 -4.39 3.20 11.35
N ARG A 411 -3.84 4.32 11.83
CA ARG A 411 -4.40 5.67 11.62
C ARG A 411 -4.07 6.25 10.24
N VAL A 412 -2.97 5.84 9.62
CA VAL A 412 -2.48 6.39 8.35
C VAL A 412 -3.08 5.67 7.16
N ILE A 413 -3.27 4.36 7.26
CA ILE A 413 -3.87 3.52 6.22
C ILE A 413 -5.39 3.74 6.14
N SER A 414 -6.03 3.21 5.08
CA SER A 414 -7.47 3.29 4.90
C SER A 414 -8.22 2.39 5.91
N ASP A 415 -9.50 2.66 6.16
CA ASP A 415 -10.33 1.75 6.97
C ASP A 415 -10.41 0.34 6.33
N THR A 416 -10.26 0.24 5.00
CA THR A 416 -10.19 -1.04 4.26
C THR A 416 -8.94 -1.82 4.64
N ALA A 417 -7.78 -1.17 4.57
CA ALA A 417 -6.49 -1.72 4.96
C ALA A 417 -6.47 -2.14 6.43
N GLU A 418 -6.99 -1.29 7.32
CA GLU A 418 -7.02 -1.56 8.75
C GLU A 418 -7.93 -2.74 9.08
N TYR A 419 -9.11 -2.82 8.47
CA TYR A 419 -10.01 -3.97 8.64
C TYR A 419 -9.34 -5.27 8.19
N GLY A 420 -8.70 -5.22 7.03
CA GLY A 420 -7.94 -6.31 6.45
C GLY A 420 -6.78 -6.78 7.33
N CYS A 421 -5.99 -5.82 7.84
CA CYS A 421 -4.91 -6.05 8.80
C CYS A 421 -5.40 -6.84 10.02
N TYR A 422 -6.55 -6.46 10.59
CA TYR A 422 -7.13 -7.16 11.74
C TYR A 422 -7.63 -8.56 11.40
N LEU A 423 -8.24 -8.77 10.23
CA LEU A 423 -8.63 -10.12 9.82
C LEU A 423 -7.42 -11.06 9.75
N PHE A 424 -6.34 -10.59 9.13
CA PHE A 424 -5.10 -11.37 9.04
C PHE A 424 -4.47 -11.59 10.41
N ASP A 425 -4.29 -10.53 11.22
CA ASP A 425 -3.66 -10.63 12.54
C ASP A 425 -4.41 -11.57 13.49
N HIS A 426 -5.75 -11.52 13.50
CA HIS A 426 -6.55 -12.42 14.32
C HIS A 426 -6.46 -13.89 13.89
N ALA A 427 -6.19 -14.16 12.62
CA ALA A 427 -5.99 -15.52 12.11
C ALA A 427 -4.53 -15.99 12.25
N CYS A 428 -3.56 -15.10 12.05
CA CYS A 428 -2.14 -15.41 12.01
C CYS A 428 -1.54 -15.64 13.40
N LYS A 429 -1.94 -14.84 14.41
CA LYS A 429 -1.49 -15.05 15.81
C LYS A 429 -1.74 -16.47 16.34
N PRO A 430 -2.97 -17.03 16.28
CA PRO A 430 -3.20 -18.40 16.73
C PRO A 430 -2.54 -19.44 15.80
N LEU A 431 -2.41 -19.15 14.51
CA LEU A 431 -1.71 -20.04 13.56
C LEU A 431 -0.23 -20.22 13.93
N LEU A 432 0.43 -19.14 14.34
CA LEU A 432 1.84 -19.14 14.74
C LEU A 432 2.06 -19.53 16.21
N GLU A 433 1.03 -19.82 17.00
CA GLU A 433 1.16 -20.07 18.45
C GLU A 433 2.15 -21.21 18.75
N ASN A 434 2.08 -22.30 17.99
CA ASN A 434 2.95 -23.47 18.21
C ASN A 434 4.40 -23.19 17.78
N TYR A 435 4.59 -22.48 16.66
CA TYR A 435 5.91 -22.02 16.24
C TYR A 435 6.52 -21.09 17.30
N MET A 436 5.76 -20.10 17.79
CA MET A 436 6.27 -19.17 18.79
C MET A 436 6.69 -19.87 20.10
N LYS A 437 6.17 -21.05 20.44
CA LYS A 437 6.65 -21.82 21.61
C LYS A 437 8.09 -22.32 21.47
N THR A 438 8.59 -22.51 20.26
CA THR A 438 9.97 -22.96 19.99
C THR A 438 10.97 -21.81 19.89
N VAL A 439 10.48 -20.57 19.72
CA VAL A 439 11.31 -19.37 19.58
C VAL A 439 12.11 -19.07 20.85
N GLU A 440 13.41 -18.86 20.67
CA GLU A 440 14.36 -18.51 21.73
C GLU A 440 15.01 -17.14 21.49
N THR A 441 15.66 -16.58 22.52
CA THR A 441 16.20 -15.21 22.45
C THR A 441 17.32 -15.00 21.43
N ASN A 442 17.92 -16.07 20.91
CA ASN A 442 19.00 -15.99 19.90
C ASN A 442 18.48 -15.71 18.49
N ILE A 443 17.16 -15.77 18.23
CA ILE A 443 16.59 -15.33 16.95
C ILE A 443 15.73 -14.07 17.10
N ILE A 444 15.44 -13.65 18.35
CA ILE A 444 14.76 -12.39 18.65
C ILE A 444 15.22 -11.84 20.02
N GLY A 445 15.82 -10.65 20.00
CA GLY A 445 16.30 -9.94 21.19
C GLY A 445 17.78 -10.15 21.55
N LYS A 446 18.48 -11.12 20.95
CA LYS A 446 19.94 -11.31 21.05
C LYS A 446 20.52 -11.84 19.73
N PRO A 447 21.85 -11.70 19.51
CA PRO A 447 22.49 -12.22 18.31
C PRO A 447 22.43 -13.74 18.21
N PHE A 448 22.18 -14.25 17.01
CA PHE A 448 22.13 -15.70 16.75
C PHE A 448 23.46 -16.41 16.96
N SER A 449 24.55 -15.82 16.48
CA SER A 449 25.89 -16.38 16.63
C SER A 449 26.91 -15.26 16.82
N THR A 450 27.94 -15.56 17.61
CA THR A 450 29.13 -14.70 17.78
C THR A 450 30.29 -15.12 16.86
N SER A 451 30.08 -16.16 16.05
CA SER A 451 31.03 -16.65 15.05
C SER A 451 30.41 -16.58 13.66
N ASN A 452 31.22 -16.57 12.61
CA ASN A 452 30.74 -16.47 11.22
C ASN A 452 30.99 -17.75 10.39
N GLY A 453 31.37 -18.85 11.04
CA GLY A 453 31.68 -20.11 10.36
C GLY A 453 30.43 -20.88 9.96
N VAL A 454 30.33 -21.29 8.70
CA VAL A 454 29.26 -22.12 8.15
C VAL A 454 29.83 -23.08 7.11
N ASP A 455 29.04 -24.08 6.73
CA ASP A 455 29.37 -24.90 5.56
C ASP A 455 29.22 -24.08 4.26
N ASN A 456 30.24 -24.16 3.39
CA ASN A 456 30.27 -23.38 2.15
C ASN A 456 29.15 -23.80 1.18
N ALA A 457 28.82 -25.09 1.10
CA ALA A 457 27.81 -25.57 0.17
C ALA A 457 26.41 -25.11 0.61
N ILE A 458 26.11 -25.15 1.91
CA ILE A 458 24.86 -24.61 2.46
C ILE A 458 24.75 -23.11 2.17
N LEU A 459 25.80 -22.33 2.46
CA LEU A 459 25.77 -20.88 2.22
C LEU A 459 25.57 -20.53 0.74
N ILE A 460 26.22 -21.27 -0.17
CA ILE A 460 26.06 -21.07 -1.62
C ILE A 460 24.62 -21.38 -2.04
N ALA A 461 24.03 -22.47 -1.54
CA ALA A 461 22.65 -22.84 -1.84
C ALA A 461 21.66 -21.77 -1.35
N VAL A 462 21.75 -21.36 -0.08
CA VAL A 462 20.86 -20.34 0.51
C VAL A 462 20.96 -19.01 -0.24
N ASN A 463 22.17 -18.52 -0.53
CA ASN A 463 22.34 -17.27 -1.28
C ASN A 463 21.74 -17.36 -2.69
N LYS A 464 21.83 -18.53 -3.33
CA LYS A 464 21.26 -18.76 -4.66
C LYS A 464 19.73 -18.71 -4.60
N GLU A 465 19.11 -19.45 -3.69
CA GLU A 465 17.65 -19.49 -3.57
C GLU A 465 17.06 -18.11 -3.26
N ILE A 466 17.68 -17.34 -2.35
CA ILE A 466 17.24 -15.96 -2.06
C ILE A 466 17.27 -15.10 -3.32
N ARG A 467 18.39 -15.10 -4.04
CA ARG A 467 18.61 -14.19 -5.19
C ARG A 467 17.82 -14.55 -6.44
N GLN A 468 17.37 -15.81 -6.54
CA GLN A 468 16.64 -16.34 -7.69
C GLN A 468 15.13 -16.40 -7.46
N HIS A 469 14.65 -15.96 -6.29
CA HIS A 469 13.21 -15.80 -6.10
C HIS A 469 12.66 -14.79 -7.13
N PRO A 470 11.54 -15.05 -7.83
CA PRO A 470 11.06 -14.18 -8.90
C PRO A 470 10.86 -12.71 -8.47
N ILE A 471 10.44 -12.47 -7.23
CA ILE A 471 10.32 -11.10 -6.67
C ILE A 471 11.65 -10.33 -6.67
N GLU A 472 12.79 -11.02 -6.50
CA GLU A 472 14.10 -10.40 -6.53
C GLU A 472 14.52 -10.06 -7.96
N GLU A 473 14.16 -10.90 -8.94
CA GLU A 473 14.44 -10.67 -10.36
C GLU A 473 13.65 -9.45 -10.88
N VAL A 474 12.32 -9.46 -10.75
CA VAL A 474 11.48 -8.32 -11.16
C VAL A 474 11.81 -7.06 -10.35
N GLY A 475 12.11 -7.22 -9.06
CA GLY A 475 12.47 -6.12 -8.18
C GLY A 475 13.79 -5.46 -8.55
N ALA A 476 14.80 -6.23 -8.95
CA ALA A 476 16.06 -5.69 -9.43
C ALA A 476 15.86 -4.84 -10.69
N TRP A 477 15.10 -5.36 -11.65
CA TRP A 477 14.77 -4.64 -12.88
C TRP A 477 13.97 -3.35 -12.61
N LEU A 478 12.91 -3.41 -11.79
CA LEU A 478 12.11 -2.23 -11.45
C LEU A 478 12.93 -1.17 -10.69
N ARG A 479 13.75 -1.55 -9.71
CA ARG A 479 14.62 -0.60 -8.97
C ARG A 479 15.66 0.07 -9.87
N GLU A 480 16.22 -0.67 -10.82
CA GLU A 480 17.14 -0.11 -11.81
C GLU A 480 16.42 0.92 -12.69
N SER A 481 15.24 0.58 -13.22
CA SER A 481 14.40 1.46 -14.03
C SER A 481 14.05 2.76 -13.28
N MET A 482 13.63 2.67 -12.02
CA MET A 482 13.34 3.85 -11.19
C MET A 482 14.59 4.71 -10.91
N THR A 483 15.74 4.07 -10.68
CA THR A 483 17.02 4.77 -10.45
C THR A 483 17.51 5.49 -11.71
N ALA A 484 17.32 4.89 -12.88
CA ALA A 484 17.64 5.52 -14.16
C ALA A 484 16.82 6.80 -14.37
N MET A 485 15.51 6.77 -14.05
CA MET A 485 14.64 7.95 -14.14
C MET A 485 15.11 9.09 -13.21
N LYS A 486 15.59 8.79 -12.00
CA LYS A 486 16.13 9.80 -11.06
C LYS A 486 17.37 10.52 -11.58
N LYS A 487 18.19 9.88 -12.43
CA LYS A 487 19.45 10.46 -12.95
C LYS A 487 19.25 11.38 -14.16
N ILE A 488 18.07 11.37 -14.79
CA ILE A 488 17.78 12.11 -16.04
C ILE A 488 17.29 13.55 -15.77
N GLY A 489 17.23 13.99 -14.50
CA GLY A 489 16.76 15.32 -14.07
C GLY A 489 17.81 16.41 -14.06
#